data_AF-A0AAE4BQ83-F1
#
_entry.id   AF-A0AAE4BQ83-F1
#
_cell.length_a   1.000
_cell.length_b   1.000
_cell.length_c   1.000
_cell.angle_alpha   90.00
_cell.angle_beta   90.00
_cell.angle_gamma   90.00
#
_symmetry.space_group_name_H-M   'P 1'
#
loop_
_entity.id
_entity.type
_entity.pdbx_description
1 polymer ?
#
loop_
_entity_poly.entity_id
_entity_poly.type
_entity_poly.pdbx_seq_one_letter_code
_entity_poly.pdbx_strand_id
1 'polypeptide(L)'
;MDSLRWQSPLYCIETPGTLWNGLAPLPAGLSPTCPDSQSYREEVRAGESRVEQYLVSGWQPLIAAQVLRDKGFVLLDDELREATHYSAFMGRTVPAELHYTAVQKGSNTLITISGAAQ
;
A
#
# COMPACT_ATOMS: atom_id res chain seq x y z
N MET A 1 -9.71 22.10 7.82
CA MET A 1 -10.23 21.34 8.98
C MET A 1 -9.78 19.90 8.77
N ASP A 2 -8.50 19.60 9.04
CA ASP A 2 -7.88 18.29 8.70
C ASP A 2 -7.23 17.61 9.91
N SER A 3 -7.36 18.19 11.10
CA SER A 3 -6.64 17.75 12.30
C SER A 3 -7.12 16.39 12.81
N LEU A 4 -8.36 15.99 12.50
CA LEU A 4 -8.98 14.76 13.02
C LEU A 4 -8.64 13.52 12.18
N ARG A 5 -8.40 13.65 10.86
CA ARG A 5 -8.06 12.50 10.00
C ARG A 5 -6.77 11.81 10.45
N TRP A 6 -5.81 12.61 10.89
CA TRP A 6 -4.48 12.16 11.32
C TRP A 6 -4.46 11.49 12.70
N GLN A 7 -5.51 11.69 13.49
CA GLN A 7 -5.70 11.03 14.78
C GLN A 7 -6.34 9.64 14.64
N SER A 8 -6.82 9.29 13.44
CA SER A 8 -7.37 7.96 13.15
C SER A 8 -6.28 6.88 13.19
N PRO A 9 -6.61 5.65 13.61
CA PRO A 9 -5.78 4.48 13.38
C PRO A 9 -5.45 4.25 11.89
N LEU A 10 -6.31 4.74 10.99
CA LEU A 10 -6.16 4.64 9.52
C LEU A 10 -5.66 5.93 8.87
N TYR A 11 -4.76 6.66 9.54
CA TYR A 11 -4.24 7.96 9.10
C TYR A 11 -3.64 7.96 7.69
N CYS A 12 -3.12 6.82 7.24
CA CYS A 12 -2.47 6.63 5.95
C CYS A 12 -3.45 6.33 4.80
N ILE A 13 -4.73 6.07 5.11
CA ILE A 13 -5.77 5.80 4.11
C ILE A 13 -6.61 7.05 3.91
N GLU A 14 -6.38 7.75 2.79
CA GLU A 14 -7.09 8.99 2.50
C GLU A 14 -8.53 8.76 2.02
N THR A 15 -8.73 7.76 1.15
CA THR A 15 -10.05 7.44 0.59
C THR A 15 -10.48 6.04 1.08
N PRO A 16 -11.27 5.94 2.15
CA PRO A 16 -11.73 4.66 2.69
C PRO A 16 -12.44 3.80 1.66
N GLY A 17 -12.25 2.48 1.73
CA GLY A 17 -12.87 1.53 0.81
C GLY A 17 -12.26 1.49 -0.59
N THR A 18 -11.10 2.13 -0.79
CA THR A 18 -10.37 2.13 -2.06
C THR A 18 -8.92 1.70 -1.88
N LEU A 19 -8.31 1.33 -3.01
CA LEU A 19 -6.89 1.05 -3.14
C LEU A 19 -6.20 2.26 -3.78
N TRP A 20 -5.05 2.66 -3.23
CA TRP A 20 -4.14 3.68 -3.73
C TRP A 20 -4.82 4.97 -4.17
N ASN A 21 -5.13 5.84 -3.20
CA ASN A 21 -5.74 7.15 -3.45
C ASN A 21 -7.02 7.13 -4.29
N GLY A 22 -7.95 6.21 -4.02
CA GLY A 22 -9.19 6.17 -4.78
C GLY A 22 -9.08 5.56 -6.18
N LEU A 23 -7.92 5.00 -6.56
CA LEU A 23 -7.67 4.46 -7.90
C LEU A 23 -8.65 3.34 -8.29
N ALA A 24 -9.02 2.50 -7.32
CA ALA A 24 -9.98 1.41 -7.50
C ALA A 24 -10.72 1.09 -6.20
N PRO A 25 -11.92 0.48 -6.26
CA PRO A 25 -12.53 -0.12 -5.08
C PRO A 25 -11.58 -1.14 -4.42
N LEU A 26 -11.58 -1.20 -3.10
CA LEU A 26 -10.75 -2.13 -2.35
C LEU A 26 -11.22 -3.58 -2.62
N PRO A 27 -10.32 -4.49 -3.05
CA PRO A 27 -10.67 -5.90 -3.22
C PRO A 27 -11.25 -6.53 -1.96
N ALA A 28 -12.19 -7.45 -2.15
CA ALA A 28 -12.79 -8.19 -1.05
C ALA A 28 -11.71 -8.94 -0.24
N GLY A 29 -11.84 -8.90 1.08
CA GLY A 29 -10.91 -9.56 2.01
C GLY A 29 -9.70 -8.72 2.42
N LEU A 30 -9.43 -7.58 1.75
CA LEU A 30 -8.45 -6.62 2.24
C LEU A 30 -9.07 -5.75 3.34
N SER A 31 -8.36 -5.63 4.45
CA SER A 31 -8.70 -4.74 5.56
C SER A 31 -7.64 -3.65 5.67
N PRO A 32 -8.02 -2.35 5.66
CA PRO A 32 -7.05 -1.27 5.79
C PRO A 32 -6.36 -1.31 7.16
N THR A 33 -5.08 -0.98 7.19
CA THR A 33 -4.28 -0.76 8.39
C THR A 33 -3.27 0.36 8.10
N CYS A 34 -2.59 0.85 9.12
CA CYS A 34 -1.44 1.75 8.93
C CYS A 34 -0.27 1.32 9.79
N PRO A 35 0.96 1.78 9.47
CA PRO A 35 2.12 1.54 10.31
C PRO A 35 1.92 2.09 11.73
N ASP A 36 2.39 1.36 12.73
CA ASP A 36 2.41 1.85 14.12
C ASP A 36 3.55 2.86 14.38
N SER A 37 4.45 3.06 13.41
CA SER A 37 5.62 3.93 13.54
C SER A 37 5.24 5.42 13.56
N GLN A 38 5.72 6.13 14.59
CA GLN A 38 5.52 7.58 14.72
C GLN A 38 6.22 8.36 13.60
N SER A 39 7.43 7.97 13.19
CA SER A 39 8.17 8.67 12.13
C SER A 39 7.42 8.59 10.80
N TYR A 40 6.88 7.42 10.45
CA TYR A 40 6.06 7.24 9.25
C TYR A 40 4.79 8.10 9.30
N ARG A 41 4.19 8.25 10.49
CA ARG A 41 3.02 9.11 10.66
C ARG A 41 3.36 10.58 10.41
N GLU A 42 4.54 11.02 10.83
CA GLU A 42 5.01 12.39 10.61
C GLU A 42 5.28 12.65 9.12
N GLU A 43 5.98 11.74 8.42
CA GLU A 43 6.25 11.85 6.98
C GLU A 43 4.96 11.96 6.15
N VAL A 44 3.98 11.08 6.44
CA VAL A 44 2.69 11.09 5.74
C VAL A 44 1.91 12.37 6.05
N ARG A 45 1.97 12.85 7.30
CA ARG A 45 1.33 14.11 7.69
C ARG A 45 1.99 15.31 7.02
N ALA A 46 3.31 15.28 6.84
CA ALA A 46 4.07 16.31 6.15
C ALA A 46 3.87 16.27 4.63
N GLY A 47 3.28 15.20 4.09
CA GLY A 47 3.11 15.02 2.65
C GLY A 47 4.43 14.70 1.96
N GLU A 48 5.40 14.15 2.68
CA GLU A 48 6.71 13.77 2.14
C GLU A 48 6.64 12.41 1.46
N SER A 49 5.81 11.51 2.00
CA SER A 49 5.58 10.18 1.48
C SER A 49 4.10 9.84 1.55
N ARG A 50 3.65 8.98 0.62
CA ARG A 50 2.35 8.32 0.73
C ARG A 50 2.58 6.84 1.00
N VAL A 51 1.80 6.30 1.92
CA VAL A 51 1.77 4.87 2.22
C VAL A 51 0.33 4.43 2.42
N GLU A 52 0.00 3.25 1.92
CA GLU A 52 -1.26 2.57 2.22
C GLU A 52 -0.94 1.12 2.60
N GLN A 53 -1.52 0.63 3.69
CA GLN A 53 -1.33 -0.75 4.14
C GLN A 53 -2.64 -1.51 4.23
N TYR A 54 -2.56 -2.79 3.90
CA TYR A 54 -3.71 -3.69 3.91
C TYR A 54 -3.33 -5.07 4.45
N LEU A 55 -4.23 -5.67 5.22
CA LEU A 55 -4.13 -7.05 5.67
C LEU A 55 -5.11 -7.93 4.89
N VAL A 56 -4.66 -9.12 4.55
CA VAL A 56 -5.50 -10.19 3.97
C VAL A 56 -5.13 -11.53 4.58
N SER A 57 -6.12 -12.40 4.79
CA SER A 57 -5.88 -13.73 5.34
C SER A 57 -5.17 -14.66 4.35
N GLY A 58 -4.26 -15.49 4.85
CA GLY A 58 -3.40 -16.36 4.04
C GLY A 58 -2.29 -15.61 3.33
N TRP A 59 -1.45 -16.35 2.60
CA TRP A 59 -0.42 -15.79 1.73
C TRP A 59 -1.02 -15.40 0.37
N GLN A 60 -1.30 -14.10 0.20
CA GLN A 60 -1.92 -13.54 -1.01
C GLN A 60 -1.14 -12.29 -1.48
N PRO A 61 0.15 -12.43 -1.84
CA PRO A 61 1.03 -11.28 -2.07
C PRO A 61 0.66 -10.44 -3.29
N LEU A 62 -0.15 -10.96 -4.22
CA LEU A 62 -0.43 -10.31 -5.50
C LEU A 62 -1.84 -9.70 -5.59
N ILE A 63 -2.69 -9.82 -4.56
CA ILE A 63 -4.10 -9.42 -4.65
C ILE A 63 -4.27 -7.92 -4.94
N ALA A 64 -3.48 -7.06 -4.32
CA ALA A 64 -3.48 -5.62 -4.59
C ALA A 64 -2.64 -5.26 -5.83
N ALA A 65 -1.52 -5.93 -6.05
CA ALA A 65 -0.69 -5.74 -7.24
C ALA A 65 -1.47 -6.03 -8.54
N GLN A 66 -2.40 -6.98 -8.55
CA GLN A 66 -3.26 -7.24 -9.70
C GLN A 66 -4.14 -6.04 -10.04
N VAL A 67 -4.76 -5.39 -9.05
CA VAL A 67 -5.57 -4.20 -9.26
C VAL A 67 -4.74 -3.05 -9.81
N LEU A 68 -3.54 -2.84 -9.28
CA LEU A 68 -2.61 -1.83 -9.80
C LEU A 68 -2.28 -2.11 -11.27
N ARG A 69 -2.01 -3.36 -11.63
CA ARG A 69 -1.76 -3.78 -13.02
C ARG A 69 -2.96 -3.53 -13.93
N ASP A 70 -4.16 -3.87 -13.48
CA ASP A 70 -5.41 -3.60 -14.22
C ASP A 70 -5.66 -2.09 -14.41
N LYS A 71 -5.01 -1.23 -13.61
CA LYS A 71 -5.02 0.23 -13.70
C LYS A 71 -3.82 0.82 -14.45
N GLY A 72 -3.03 -0.03 -15.11
CA GLY A 72 -1.95 0.36 -16.01
C GLY A 72 -0.58 0.49 -15.35
N PHE A 73 -0.42 0.11 -14.08
CA PHE A 73 0.91 0.00 -13.49
C PHE A 73 1.62 -1.24 -14.03
N VAL A 74 2.85 -1.08 -14.50
CA VAL A 74 3.70 -2.19 -14.94
C VAL A 74 4.75 -2.49 -13.86
N LEU A 75 5.10 -3.77 -13.74
CA LEU A 75 6.26 -4.19 -12.96
C LEU A 75 7.51 -3.76 -13.71
N LEU A 76 8.37 -3.01 -13.04
CA LEU A 76 9.64 -2.56 -13.60
C LEU A 76 10.79 -3.45 -13.13
N ASP A 77 10.65 -4.01 -11.91
CA ASP A 77 11.54 -5.05 -11.38
C ASP A 77 10.80 -5.94 -10.35
N ASP A 78 11.01 -7.25 -10.41
CA ASP A 78 10.53 -8.24 -9.42
C ASP A 78 11.68 -8.49 -8.42
N GLU A 79 11.98 -7.49 -7.59
CA GLU A 79 13.26 -7.45 -6.86
C GLU A 79 13.37 -8.49 -5.73
N LEU A 80 12.27 -9.08 -5.25
CA LEU A 80 12.34 -10.24 -4.37
C LEU A 80 11.07 -11.08 -4.43
N ARG A 81 11.21 -12.39 -4.66
CA ARG A 81 10.13 -13.36 -4.54
C ARG A 81 10.58 -14.56 -3.72
N GLU A 82 10.22 -14.54 -2.45
CA GLU A 82 10.45 -15.62 -1.50
C GLU A 82 9.13 -16.26 -1.06
N ALA A 83 9.21 -17.31 -0.24
CA ALA A 83 8.03 -18.01 0.27
C ALA A 83 7.13 -17.10 1.14
N THR A 84 7.70 -16.07 1.76
CA THR A 84 7.03 -15.22 2.77
C THR A 84 7.22 -13.72 2.53
N HIS A 85 7.88 -13.35 1.42
CA HIS A 85 8.19 -11.98 1.05
C HIS A 85 8.03 -11.80 -0.46
N TYR A 86 7.40 -10.69 -0.86
CA TYR A 86 7.37 -10.23 -2.23
C TYR A 86 7.59 -8.72 -2.26
N SER A 87 8.50 -8.24 -3.09
CA SER A 87 8.72 -6.81 -3.33
C SER A 87 8.87 -6.51 -4.81
N ALA A 88 8.36 -5.36 -5.23
CA ALA A 88 8.46 -4.90 -6.61
C ALA A 88 8.40 -3.38 -6.70
N PHE A 89 9.08 -2.83 -7.70
CA PHE A 89 8.86 -1.46 -8.15
C PHE A 89 7.85 -1.46 -9.30
N MET A 90 6.83 -0.61 -9.19
CA MET A 90 5.80 -0.43 -10.21
C MET A 90 5.83 0.99 -10.76
N GLY A 91 5.55 1.16 -12.05
CA GLY A 91 5.40 2.49 -12.65
C GLY A 91 4.23 2.53 -13.62
N ARG A 92 3.65 3.71 -13.81
CA ARG A 92 2.60 3.93 -14.81
C ARG A 92 2.94 5.10 -15.71
N THR A 93 3.17 6.28 -15.15
CA THR A 93 3.56 7.47 -15.91
C THR A 93 5.05 7.75 -15.82
N VAL A 94 5.66 7.43 -14.68
CA VAL A 94 7.11 7.50 -14.44
C VAL A 94 7.65 6.15 -13.97
N PRO A 95 8.92 5.83 -14.23
CA PRO A 95 9.56 4.66 -13.63
C PRO A 95 9.54 4.73 -12.10
N ALA A 96 9.35 3.57 -11.46
CA ALA A 96 9.37 3.35 -10.01
C ALA A 96 8.46 4.32 -9.21
N GLU A 97 7.30 4.64 -9.78
CA GLU A 97 6.26 5.48 -9.13
C GLU A 97 5.83 4.90 -7.78
N LEU A 98 5.74 3.57 -7.69
CA LEU A 98 5.32 2.85 -6.49
C LEU A 98 6.37 1.81 -6.07
N HIS A 99 6.59 1.70 -4.77
CA HIS A 99 7.20 0.54 -4.15
C HIS A 99 6.09 -0.32 -3.50
N TYR A 100 6.03 -1.58 -3.90
CA TYR A 100 5.07 -2.56 -3.42
C TYR A 100 5.80 -3.61 -2.59
N THR A 101 5.31 -3.90 -1.39
CA THR A 101 5.78 -5.04 -0.59
C THR A 101 4.60 -5.85 -0.07
N ALA A 102 4.79 -7.17 0.03
CA ALA A 102 3.90 -8.08 0.71
C ALA A 102 4.75 -9.00 1.62
N VAL A 103 4.43 -9.02 2.90
CA VAL A 103 5.19 -9.78 3.91
C VAL A 103 4.23 -10.65 4.72
N GLN A 104 4.61 -11.90 4.99
CA GLN A 104 3.82 -12.76 5.86
C GLN A 104 3.87 -12.25 7.31
N LYS A 105 2.69 -11.98 7.89
CA LYS A 105 2.51 -11.57 9.28
C LYS A 105 1.56 -12.55 9.97
N GLY A 106 2.12 -13.57 10.61
CA GLY A 106 1.35 -14.68 11.17
C GLY A 106 0.60 -15.44 10.07
N SER A 107 -0.73 -15.57 10.21
CA SER A 107 -1.59 -16.19 9.21
C SER A 107 -2.05 -15.24 8.10
N ASN A 108 -1.58 -14.00 8.08
CA ASN A 108 -2.00 -12.96 7.14
C ASN A 108 -0.83 -12.52 6.24
N THR A 109 -1.16 -11.86 5.14
CA THR A 109 -0.23 -11.04 4.35
C THR A 109 -0.44 -9.58 4.71
N LEU A 110 0.64 -8.89 5.07
CA LEU A 110 0.66 -7.42 5.16
C LEU A 110 1.18 -6.87 3.84
N ILE A 111 0.33 -6.13 3.14
CA ILE A 111 0.67 -5.43 1.90
C ILE A 111 0.94 -3.97 2.25
N THR A 112 2.05 -3.43 1.74
CA THR A 112 2.39 -2.00 1.83
C THR A 112 2.62 -1.47 0.43
N ILE A 113 1.93 -0.39 0.09
CA ILE A 113 2.12 0.37 -1.15
C ILE A 113 2.64 1.74 -0.73
N SER A 114 3.80 2.15 -1.20
CA SER A 114 4.34 3.49 -0.96
C SER A 114 4.79 4.16 -2.25
N GLY A 115 4.82 5.48 -2.23
CA GLY A 115 5.24 6.30 -3.37
C GLY A 115 5.33 7.77 -2.98
N ALA A 116 5.63 8.61 -3.97
CA ALA A 116 5.63 10.05 -3.77
C ALA A 116 4.24 10.55 -3.35
N ALA A 117 4.20 11.60 -2.53
CA ALA A 117 2.97 12.34 -2.32
C ALA A 117 2.54 12.99 -3.65
N GLN A 118 1.26 12.82 -4.00
CA GLN A 118 0.63 13.35 -5.22
C GLN A 118 -0.22 14.56 -4.88
#